data_AF-A0A928XAS1-F1
#
_entry.id   AF-A0A928XAS1-F1
#
_cell.length_a   1.000
_cell.length_b   1.000
_cell.length_c   1.000
_cell.angle_alpha   90.00
_cell.angle_beta   90.00
_cell.angle_gamma   90.00
#
_symmetry.space_group_name_H-M   'P 1'
#
loop_
_entity.id
_entity.type
_entity.pdbx_description
1 polymer ?
#
loop_
_entity_poly.entity_id
_entity_poly.type
_entity_poly.pdbx_seq_one_letter_code
_entity_poly.pdbx_strand_id
1 'polypeptide(L)' 'MQLQPGLRARYGEEFVVVEAPGELILFPTSDDAVKDLERLGKKLKGKSLKEIKQRIRDRALREARA' A
#
# COMPACT_ATOMS: atom_id res chain seq x y z
N MET A 1 10.37 1.20 26.31
CA MET A 1 10.63 0.20 25.25
C MET A 1 11.76 0.73 24.39
N GLN A 2 12.93 0.08 24.40
CA GLN A 2 14.10 0.53 23.65
C GLN A 2 14.27 -0.38 22.43
N LEU A 3 14.16 0.19 21.23
CA LEU A 3 14.32 -0.57 19.99
C LEU A 3 15.79 -0.96 19.81
N GLN A 4 16.06 -2.13 19.24
CA GLN A 4 17.44 -2.56 19.01
C GLN A 4 18.18 -1.58 18.09
N PRO A 5 19.49 -1.34 18.31
CA PRO A 5 20.26 -0.34 17.58
C PRO A 5 20.25 -0.50 16.04
N GLY A 6 19.99 -1.70 15.51
CA GLY A 6 19.91 -1.96 14.08
C GLY A 6 18.53 -1.77 13.45
N LEU A 7 17.48 -1.55 14.25
CA LEU A 7 16.11 -1.48 13.74
C LEU A 7 15.90 -0.21 12.89
N ARG A 8 16.46 0.92 13.32
CA ARG A 8 16.39 2.20 12.59
C ARG A 8 17.14 2.14 11.27
N ALA A 9 18.33 1.52 11.26
CA ALA A 9 19.11 1.35 10.03
C ALA A 9 18.39 0.47 8.99
N ARG A 10 17.52 -0.44 9.44
CA ARG A 10 16.83 -1.40 8.57
C ARG A 10 15.46 -0.91 8.10
N TYR A 11 14.77 -0.12 8.91
CA TYR A 11 13.36 0.25 8.69
C TYR A 11 13.10 1.75 8.68
N GLY A 12 14.10 2.60 8.91
CA GLY A 12 13.94 4.05 8.91
C GLY A 12 13.65 4.64 10.28
N GLU A 13 13.43 5.95 10.31
CA GLU A 13 13.21 6.73 11.55
C GLU A 13 11.74 7.08 11.80
N GLU A 14 10.90 7.00 10.77
CA GLU A 14 9.48 7.34 10.83
C GLU A 14 8.60 6.10 10.70
N PHE A 15 7.51 6.06 11.48
CA PHE A 15 6.58 4.94 11.52
C PHE A 15 5.14 5.44 11.61
N VAL A 16 4.25 4.76 10.90
CA VAL A 16 2.80 4.84 11.10
C VAL A 16 2.41 3.79 12.14
N VAL A 17 1.71 4.23 13.18
CA VAL A 17 1.16 3.36 14.21
C VAL A 17 -0.24 2.92 13.80
N VAL A 18 -0.47 1.63 13.74
CA VAL A 18 -1.78 1.04 13.47
C VAL A 18 -2.22 0.22 14.68
N GLU A 19 -3.41 0.53 15.19
CA GLU A 19 -4.03 -0.24 16.26
C GLU A 19 -4.80 -1.42 15.65
N ALA A 20 -4.46 -2.64 16.08
CA ALA A 20 -5.12 -3.87 15.71
C ALA A 20 -5.65 -4.58 16.98
N PRO A 21 -6.60 -5.52 16.88
CA PRO A 21 -7.12 -6.21 18.05
C PRO A 21 -6.01 -6.93 18.83
N GLY A 22 -5.64 -6.39 19.99
CA GLY A 22 -4.64 -6.96 20.90
C GLY A 22 -3.19 -6.55 20.63
N GLU A 23 -2.92 -5.72 19.63
CA GLU A 23 -1.54 -5.29 19.33
C GLU A 23 -1.45 -3.90 18.68
N LEU A 24 -0.30 -3.26 18.87
CA LEU A 24 0.10 -2.06 18.14
C LEU A 24 1.14 -2.43 17.11
N ILE A 25 0.84 -2.16 15.84
CA ILE A 25 1.73 -2.46 14.72
C ILE A 25 2.43 -1.17 14.29
N LEU A 26 3.77 -1.23 14.20
CA LEU A 26 4.60 -0.15 13.67
C LEU A 26 4.93 -0.46 12.21
N PHE A 27 4.35 0.31 11.28
CA PHE A 27 4.71 0.23 9.88
C PHE A 27 5.72 1.33 9.54
N PRO A 28 6.90 0.99 9.01
CA PRO A 28 7.86 2.01 8.60
C PRO A 28 7.29 2.87 7.48
N THR A 29 7.46 4.18 7.58
CA THR A 29 7.08 5.10 6.52
C THR A 29 8.09 4.95 5.38
N SER A 30 7.60 4.81 4.16
CA SER A 30 8.45 4.81 2.97
C SER A 30 8.84 6.24 2.63
N ASP A 31 10.14 6.48 2.40
CA ASP A 31 10.64 7.78 1.89
C ASP A 31 10.05 8.10 0.50
N ASP A 32 9.71 7.06 -0.28
CA ASP A 32 9.12 7.18 -1.61
C ASP A 32 8.12 6.04 -1.84
N ALA A 33 6.89 6.26 -1.35
CA ALA A 33 5.81 5.28 -1.44
C ALA A 33 5.53 4.83 -2.89
N VAL A 34 5.79 5.69 -3.88
CA VAL A 34 5.60 5.35 -5.29
C VAL A 34 6.66 4.35 -5.75
N LYS A 35 7.95 4.60 -5.48
CA LYS A 35 9.01 3.64 -5.81
C LYS A 35 8.86 2.32 -5.07
N ASP A 36 8.43 2.35 -3.82
CA ASP A 36 8.17 1.12 -3.08
C ASP A 36 7.02 0.32 -3.67
N LEU A 37 5.95 0.99 -4.10
CA LEU A 37 4.86 0.36 -4.84
C LEU A 37 5.30 -0.15 -6.22
N GLU A 38 6.24 0.48 -6.90
CA GLU A 38 6.81 -0.03 -8.15
C GLU A 38 7.66 -1.28 -7.93
N ARG A 39 8.42 -1.33 -6.83
CA ARG A 39 9.28 -2.46 -6.46
C ARG A 39 8.49 -3.67 -5.93
N LEU A 40 7.52 -3.42 -5.06
CA LEU A 40 6.65 -4.44 -4.46
C LEU A 40 5.49 -4.82 -5.37
N GLY A 41 5.07 -3.90 -6.22
CA GLY A 41 3.97 -4.06 -7.15
C GLY A 41 4.24 -5.21 -8.09
N LYS A 42 3.56 -6.33 -7.87
CA LYS A 42 3.48 -7.38 -8.87
C LYS A 42 2.83 -6.77 -10.10
N LYS A 43 3.48 -6.86 -11.27
CA LYS A 43 2.82 -6.60 -12.56
C LYS A 43 1.48 -7.34 -12.53
N LEU A 44 0.38 -6.61 -12.64
CA LEU A 44 -0.96 -7.18 -12.65
C LEU A 44 -1.03 -8.22 -13.77
N LYS A 45 -0.89 -9.50 -13.40
CA LYS A 45 -1.02 -10.60 -14.34
C LYS A 45 -2.49 -10.72 -14.70
N GLY A 46 -2.78 -10.62 -15.99
CA GLY A 46 -4.09 -10.94 -16.55
C GLY A 46 -4.81 -9.79 -17.24
N LYS A 47 -4.65 -8.53 -16.81
CA LYS A 47 -5.31 -7.38 -17.45
C LYS A 47 -4.42 -6.15 -17.51
N SER A 48 -4.41 -5.50 -18.67
CA SER A 48 -3.79 -4.21 -18.88
C SER A 48 -4.48 -3.10 -18.08
N LEU A 49 -3.75 -2.02 -17.79
CA LEU A 49 -4.30 -0.85 -17.11
C LEU A 49 -5.52 -0.26 -17.84
N LYS A 50 -5.54 -0.36 -19.18
CA LYS A 50 -6.66 0.07 -20.02
C LYS A 50 -7.93 -0.73 -19.72
N GLU A 51 -7.82 -2.05 -19.62
CA GLU A 51 -8.95 -2.93 -19.30
C GLU A 51 -9.50 -2.70 -17.88
N ILE A 52 -8.61 -2.40 -16.93
CA ILE A 52 -9.00 -2.07 -15.56
C ILE A 52 -9.79 -0.75 -15.54
N LYS A 53 -9.28 0.30 -16.20
CA LYS A 53 -9.95 1.60 -16.31
C LYS A 53 -11.32 1.47 -16.97
N GLN A 54 -11.42 0.67 -18.04
CA GLN A 54 -12.69 0.44 -18.73
C GLN A 54 -13.71 -0.23 -17.80
N ARG A 55 -13.32 -1.28 -17.06
CA ARG A 55 -14.22 -1.96 -16.11
C ARG A 55 -14.71 -1.05 -14.98
N ILE A 56 -13.84 -0.20 -14.45
CA ILE A 56 -14.22 0.77 -13.41
C ILE A 56 -15.27 1.73 -13.98
N ARG A 57 -15.03 2.27 -15.18
CA ARG A 57 -15.96 3.17 -15.86
C ARG A 57 -17.32 2.52 -16.14
N ASP A 58 -17.31 1.28 -16.65
CA ASP A 58 -18.54 0.55 -16.96
C ASP A 58 -19.33 0.22 -15.68
N ARG A 59 -18.63 -0.05 -14.56
CA ARG A 59 -19.27 -0.28 -13.26
C ARG A 59 -19.90 1.01 -12.73
N ALA A 60 -19.16 2.12 -12.74
CA ALA A 60 -19.69 3.41 -12.31
C ALA A 60 -20.91 3.85 -13.13
N LEU A 61 -20.90 3.60 -14.45
CA LEU A 61 -22.05 3.88 -15.32
C LEU A 61 -23.28 3.02 -15.01
N ARG A 62 -23.09 1.76 -14.61
CA ARG A 62 -24.20 0.89 -14.18
C ARG A 62 -24.79 1.37 -12.85
N GLU A 63 -23.92 1.69 -11.89
CA GLU A 63 -24.35 2.18 -10.57
C GLU A 63 -25.03 3.56 -10.68
N ALA A 64 -24.59 4.44 -11.58
CA ALA A 64 -25.21 5.74 -11.80
C ALA A 64 -26.56 5.69 -12.57
N ARG A 65 -26.88 4.55 -13.20
CA ARG A 65 -28.15 4.33 -13.93
C ARG A 65 -29.14 3.45 -13.17
N ALA A 66 -28.73 2.92 -12.01
CA ALA A 66 -29.58 2.18 -11.08
C ALA A 66 -30.24 3.15 -10.11
#